data_AF-A0A218PZS0-F1
#
_entry.id   AF-A0A218PZS0-F1
#
_cell.length_a   1.000
_cell.length_b   1.000
_cell.length_c   1.000
_cell.angle_alpha   90.00
_cell.angle_beta   90.00
_cell.angle_gamma   90.00
#
_symmetry.space_group_name_H-M   'P 1'
#
loop_
_entity.id
_entity.type
_entity.pdbx_description
1 polymer ?
#
loop_
_entity_poly.entity_id
_entity_poly.type
_entity_poly.pdbx_seq_one_letter_code
_entity_poly.pdbx_strand_id
1 'polypeptide(L)'
;MTKFSNYSLFTAKFMKTKILLCGVLALLGISSLIFHATTQPQNSIKAEVATTPKNLPQNLETAVREKMAQQLEINSQLLKLTKSEIATWEDCLPDKSGVIPTQPCPAKSRSGWRVTMSGQGENWVYYVTNNGFITLDATASLNKTILSALSTKLSLETNNISIIAAQLSKGLPACPINGNCKVQPILGWRILVEGREKPFLLGLDGQDLNYGNLSLYLPQETAEMPRNIGEKVLEDVVSRHDKLTSNLQVESIKAVTWNWCQGTGIGPTRPEMGNCQDIEQAAWQMIVISGDNRYVYYIRKNAISDPNFSPIPDGMQSLPSSLVTAIKKEAAKRAKVSENMTGLHSTTPKFFDGCLNIDNQNLSCRQSIQAGWGVNVFGGNVPSGNPSWASAAWSYNVNLAGNDIRFLQSGVWVPVP
;
A
#
# COMPACT_ATOMS: atom_id res chain seq x y z
N MET A 1 -57.60 2.18 25.61
CA MET A 1 -56.90 3.42 26.04
C MET A 1 -55.52 3.43 25.41
N THR A 2 -55.29 4.48 24.64
CA THR A 2 -54.22 4.75 23.68
C THR A 2 -52.92 5.20 24.33
N LYS A 3 -51.77 4.80 23.76
CA LYS A 3 -50.62 5.69 23.50
C LYS A 3 -49.67 5.08 22.46
N PHE A 4 -49.66 5.71 21.28
CA PHE A 4 -48.70 5.59 20.19
C PHE A 4 -47.56 6.60 20.39
N SER A 5 -46.32 6.23 20.03
CA SER A 5 -45.20 7.12 19.64
C SER A 5 -44.01 6.21 19.27
N ASN A 6 -43.18 6.39 18.25
CA ASN A 6 -43.16 7.11 16.98
C ASN A 6 -41.90 6.55 16.28
N TYR A 7 -42.01 5.99 15.07
CA TYR A 7 -40.86 5.63 14.24
C TYR A 7 -40.64 6.74 13.21
N SER A 8 -39.52 7.45 13.29
CA SER A 8 -39.11 8.43 12.27
C SER A 8 -38.34 7.71 11.15
N LEU A 9 -39.01 7.51 10.02
CA LEU A 9 -38.43 7.18 8.73
C LEU A 9 -37.79 8.44 8.12
N PHE A 10 -36.46 8.51 8.08
CA PHE A 10 -35.77 9.48 7.23
C PHE A 10 -35.73 8.94 5.80
N THR A 11 -36.61 9.47 4.95
CA THR A 11 -36.55 9.33 3.50
C THR A 11 -35.64 10.42 2.94
N ALA A 12 -34.53 10.03 2.31
CA ALA A 12 -33.67 10.95 1.57
C ALA A 12 -34.38 11.39 0.27
N LYS A 13 -34.93 12.60 0.29
CA LYS A 13 -35.60 13.22 -0.86
C LYS A 13 -34.53 13.91 -1.72
N PHE A 14 -34.26 13.38 -2.91
CA PHE A 14 -33.45 14.04 -3.94
C PHE A 14 -34.11 15.37 -4.33
N MET A 15 -33.53 16.50 -3.94
CA MET A 15 -33.88 17.81 -4.46
C MET A 15 -33.39 17.92 -5.91
N LYS A 16 -34.33 17.91 -6.85
CA LYS A 16 -34.14 18.45 -8.20
C LYS A 16 -34.26 19.98 -8.10
N THR A 17 -33.13 20.67 -8.10
CA THR A 17 -33.08 22.14 -8.17
C THR A 17 -33.39 22.56 -9.61
N LYS A 18 -34.57 23.13 -9.82
CA LYS A 18 -34.93 23.84 -11.06
C LYS A 18 -34.19 25.17 -11.08
N ILE A 19 -33.37 25.39 -12.10
CA ILE A 19 -32.75 26.68 -12.39
C ILE A 19 -33.82 27.60 -12.99
N LEU A 20 -34.12 28.68 -12.27
CA LEU A 20 -35.00 29.75 -12.73
C LEU A 20 -34.18 30.70 -13.61
N LEU A 21 -34.63 30.88 -14.84
CA LEU A 21 -34.09 31.81 -15.82
C LEU A 21 -34.60 33.23 -15.48
N CYS A 22 -33.71 34.14 -15.09
CA CYS A 22 -33.95 35.58 -15.13
C CYS A 22 -32.74 36.23 -15.81
N GLY A 23 -32.95 36.75 -17.02
CA GLY A 23 -31.98 37.61 -17.69
C GLY A 23 -32.17 39.07 -17.28
N VAL A 24 -31.07 39.81 -17.18
CA VAL A 24 -30.95 41.23 -17.58
C VAL A 24 -29.50 41.50 -18.00
N LEU A 25 -29.39 42.37 -19.00
CA LEU A 25 -28.26 42.84 -19.80
C LEU A 25 -27.01 43.41 -19.09
N ALA A 26 -25.90 43.27 -19.82
CA ALA A 26 -24.81 44.21 -20.08
C ALA A 26 -23.77 44.52 -18.97
N LEU A 27 -22.51 44.15 -19.24
CA LEU A 27 -21.43 45.10 -19.52
C LEU A 27 -20.19 44.36 -20.04
N LEU A 28 -19.57 44.96 -21.05
CA LEU A 28 -18.34 44.52 -21.71
C LEU A 28 -17.15 44.62 -20.75
N GLY A 29 -16.41 43.53 -20.60
CA GLY A 29 -15.15 43.48 -19.85
C GLY A 29 -14.29 42.36 -20.38
N ILE A 30 -13.44 42.68 -21.36
CA ILE A 30 -12.48 41.77 -21.95
C ILE A 30 -11.39 41.52 -20.90
N SER A 31 -11.40 40.36 -20.26
CA SER A 31 -10.30 39.90 -19.41
C SER A 31 -9.79 38.57 -19.96
N SER A 32 -8.55 38.61 -20.42
CA SER A 32 -7.80 37.49 -20.96
C SER A 32 -7.64 36.40 -19.89
N LEU A 33 -8.39 35.31 -20.03
CA LEU A 33 -8.13 34.07 -19.29
C LEU A 33 -6.92 33.38 -19.92
N ILE A 34 -5.77 33.53 -19.28
CA ILE A 34 -4.60 32.67 -19.53
C ILE A 34 -4.91 31.32 -18.86
N PHE A 35 -5.37 30.35 -19.67
CA PHE A 35 -5.39 28.95 -19.27
C PHE A 35 -3.94 28.48 -19.09
N HIS A 36 -3.51 28.31 -17.83
CA HIS A 36 -2.36 27.47 -17.54
C HIS A 36 -2.81 26.01 -17.69
N ALA A 37 -2.57 25.45 -18.87
CA ALA A 37 -2.66 24.02 -19.09
C ALA A 37 -1.61 23.34 -18.21
N THR A 38 -2.05 22.69 -17.13
CA THR A 38 -1.23 21.78 -16.36
C THR A 38 -0.95 20.57 -17.23
N THR A 39 0.23 20.55 -17.85
CA THR A 39 0.75 19.39 -18.59
C THR A 39 1.00 18.25 -17.60
N GLN A 40 0.12 17.25 -17.58
CA GLN A 40 0.48 15.93 -17.07
C GLN A 40 1.67 15.41 -17.91
N PRO A 41 2.73 14.86 -17.30
CA PRO A 41 3.76 14.15 -18.05
C PRO A 41 3.13 12.88 -18.61
N GLN A 42 2.76 12.90 -19.88
CA GLN A 42 2.57 11.67 -20.63
C GLN A 42 3.94 10.99 -20.72
N ASN A 43 4.04 9.77 -20.19
CA ASN A 43 5.14 8.85 -20.47
C ASN A 43 5.11 8.53 -21.97
N SER A 44 5.67 9.43 -22.77
CA SER A 44 5.86 9.25 -24.20
C SER A 44 7.02 8.29 -24.40
N ILE A 45 6.69 7.00 -24.53
CA ILE A 45 7.55 6.01 -25.16
C ILE A 45 7.75 6.49 -26.60
N LYS A 46 8.87 7.20 -26.84
CA LYS A 46 9.25 7.67 -28.17
C LYS A 46 9.49 6.43 -29.03
N ALA A 47 8.57 6.13 -29.95
CA ALA A 47 8.68 5.01 -30.87
C ALA A 47 9.88 5.24 -31.81
N GLU A 48 10.98 4.60 -31.46
CA GLU A 48 12.23 4.61 -32.22
C GLU A 48 12.06 3.73 -33.47
N VAL A 49 12.62 4.22 -34.59
CA VAL A 49 12.54 3.64 -35.94
C VAL A 49 12.90 2.15 -35.90
N ALA A 50 12.02 1.33 -36.50
CA ALA A 50 12.16 -0.13 -36.55
C ALA A 50 13.41 -0.57 -37.33
N THR A 51 14.55 -0.59 -36.64
CA THR A 51 15.71 -1.40 -37.04
C THR A 51 15.33 -2.87 -36.99
N THR A 52 15.78 -3.63 -37.99
CA THR A 52 15.62 -5.09 -38.11
C THR A 52 15.65 -5.77 -36.74
N PRO A 53 14.66 -6.63 -36.39
CA PRO A 53 14.58 -7.21 -35.05
C PRO A 53 15.86 -7.98 -34.76
N LYS A 54 16.73 -7.40 -33.92
CA LYS A 54 17.86 -8.14 -33.38
C LYS A 54 17.27 -9.23 -32.49
N ASN A 55 17.63 -10.48 -32.76
CA ASN A 55 17.25 -11.58 -31.88
C ASN A 55 17.95 -11.42 -30.53
N LEU A 56 17.22 -11.67 -29.44
CA LEU A 56 17.80 -11.75 -28.09
C LEU A 56 18.95 -12.78 -28.11
N PRO A 57 20.16 -12.43 -27.63
CA PRO A 57 21.26 -13.39 -27.51
C PRO A 57 20.84 -14.63 -26.71
N GLN A 58 21.16 -15.82 -27.23
CA GLN A 58 20.71 -17.10 -26.67
C GLN A 58 21.07 -17.26 -25.18
N ASN A 59 22.23 -16.76 -24.76
CA ASN A 59 22.67 -16.78 -23.37
C ASN A 59 21.75 -15.94 -22.44
N LEU A 60 21.26 -14.80 -22.93
CA LEU A 60 20.31 -13.97 -22.18
C LEU A 60 18.92 -14.62 -22.13
N GLU A 61 18.47 -15.22 -23.23
CA GLU A 61 17.21 -15.97 -23.25
C GLU A 61 17.22 -17.11 -22.22
N THR A 62 18.28 -17.92 -22.21
CA THR A 62 18.45 -19.01 -21.23
C THR A 62 18.41 -18.47 -19.81
N ALA A 63 19.11 -17.37 -19.52
CA ALA A 63 19.14 -16.77 -18.19
C ALA A 63 17.76 -16.24 -17.74
N VAL A 64 17.00 -15.61 -18.64
CA VAL A 64 15.61 -15.19 -18.34
C VAL A 64 14.73 -16.40 -18.06
N ARG A 65 14.87 -17.45 -18.88
CA ARG A 65 14.10 -18.69 -18.73
C ARG A 65 14.37 -19.36 -17.38
N GLU A 66 15.64 -19.45 -16.97
CA GLU A 66 16.04 -20.00 -15.67
C GLU A 66 15.54 -19.14 -14.50
N LYS A 67 15.67 -17.81 -14.61
CA LYS A 67 15.18 -16.88 -13.60
C LYS A 67 13.67 -17.01 -13.39
N MET A 68 12.91 -17.05 -14.49
CA MET A 68 11.47 -17.24 -14.48
C MET A 68 11.07 -18.62 -13.93
N ALA A 69 11.77 -19.68 -14.34
CA ALA A 69 11.54 -21.03 -13.83
C ALA A 69 11.74 -21.10 -12.32
N GLN A 70 12.78 -20.47 -11.79
CA GLN A 70 13.02 -20.35 -10.34
C GLN A 70 11.93 -19.54 -9.64
N GLN A 71 11.48 -18.43 -10.23
CA GLN A 71 10.42 -17.60 -9.66
C GLN A 71 9.08 -18.34 -9.61
N LEU A 72 8.75 -19.10 -10.64
CA LEU A 72 7.49 -19.83 -10.75
C LEU A 72 7.54 -21.27 -10.20
N GLU A 73 8.72 -21.74 -9.81
CA GLU A 73 8.96 -23.10 -9.31
C GLU A 73 8.52 -24.20 -10.29
N ILE A 74 8.80 -23.99 -11.59
CA ILE A 74 8.40 -24.90 -12.68
C ILE A 74 9.60 -25.27 -13.55
N ASN A 75 9.45 -26.29 -14.38
CA ASN A 75 10.48 -26.67 -15.35
C ASN A 75 10.65 -25.57 -16.41
N SER A 76 11.89 -25.14 -16.64
CA SER A 76 12.25 -24.11 -17.62
C SER A 76 11.87 -24.48 -19.06
N GLN A 77 11.76 -25.77 -19.39
CA GLN A 77 11.33 -26.24 -20.72
C GLN A 77 9.86 -25.90 -21.05
N LEU A 78 9.05 -25.60 -20.02
CA LEU A 78 7.66 -25.18 -20.19
C LEU A 78 7.53 -23.70 -20.55
N LEU A 79 8.64 -22.97 -20.54
CA LEU A 79 8.71 -21.54 -20.78
C LEU A 79 9.15 -21.28 -22.22
N LYS A 80 8.48 -20.34 -22.89
CA LYS A 80 8.78 -19.97 -24.28
C LYS A 80 8.98 -18.47 -24.42
N LEU A 81 10.01 -18.08 -25.15
CA LEU A 81 10.17 -16.70 -25.59
C LEU A 81 9.10 -16.39 -26.65
N THR A 82 8.29 -15.36 -26.42
CA THR A 82 7.23 -14.94 -27.38
C THR A 82 7.56 -13.62 -28.06
N LYS A 83 8.26 -12.72 -27.36
CA LYS A 83 8.70 -11.43 -27.91
C LYS A 83 10.02 -11.01 -27.27
N SER A 84 10.88 -10.35 -28.04
CA SER A 84 12.02 -9.62 -27.51
C SER A 84 12.24 -8.36 -28.33
N GLU A 85 12.52 -7.25 -27.64
CA GLU A 85 12.84 -5.98 -28.26
C GLU A 85 13.94 -5.28 -27.49
N ILE A 86 14.78 -4.52 -28.19
CA ILE A 86 15.75 -3.63 -27.52
C ILE A 86 14.95 -2.54 -26.83
N ALA A 87 15.28 -2.29 -25.57
CA ALA A 87 14.63 -1.28 -24.77
C ALA A 87 15.66 -0.46 -24.00
N THR A 88 15.33 0.80 -23.79
CA THR A 88 16.01 1.67 -22.84
C THR A 88 15.00 2.10 -21.80
N TRP A 89 15.36 2.00 -20.52
CA TRP A 89 14.49 2.42 -19.42
C TRP A 89 15.31 3.13 -18.36
N GLU A 90 14.64 3.97 -17.58
CA GLU A 90 15.22 4.62 -16.42
C GLU A 90 14.93 3.77 -15.19
N ASP A 91 15.98 3.48 -14.42
CA ASP A 91 15.80 2.68 -13.21
C ASP A 91 16.83 3.00 -12.13
N CYS A 92 16.34 2.94 -10.90
CA CYS A 92 17.18 2.82 -9.73
C CYS A 92 17.36 1.34 -9.38
N LEU A 93 18.26 0.68 -10.09
CA LEU A 93 18.70 -0.64 -9.67
C LEU A 93 19.66 -0.51 -8.48
N PRO A 94 19.54 -1.40 -7.47
CA PRO A 94 20.56 -1.51 -6.45
C PRO A 94 21.92 -1.73 -7.11
N ASP A 95 22.98 -1.20 -6.50
CA ASP A 95 24.32 -1.50 -6.98
C ASP A 95 24.68 -2.98 -6.73
N LYS A 96 25.93 -3.38 -6.99
CA LYS A 96 26.38 -4.77 -6.79
C LYS A 96 26.16 -5.29 -5.35
N SER A 97 25.92 -4.41 -4.37
CA SER A 97 25.62 -4.78 -2.97
C SER A 97 24.14 -5.16 -2.73
N GLY A 98 23.24 -4.92 -3.69
CA GLY A 98 21.81 -5.17 -3.50
C GLY A 98 21.08 -4.06 -2.71
N VAL A 99 21.77 -2.98 -2.32
CA VAL A 99 21.20 -1.87 -1.56
C VAL A 99 20.70 -0.78 -2.49
N ILE A 100 19.43 -0.39 -2.37
CA ILE A 100 18.89 0.81 -3.02
C ILE A 100 19.40 2.02 -2.21
N PRO A 101 20.05 3.02 -2.84
CA PRO A 101 20.52 4.20 -2.13
C PRO A 101 19.42 4.84 -1.25
N THR A 102 19.78 5.27 -0.04
CA THR A 102 18.86 5.98 0.87
C THR A 102 18.50 7.39 0.39
N GLN A 103 19.29 7.93 -0.55
CA GLN A 103 19.01 9.18 -1.26
C GLN A 103 18.21 8.91 -2.53
N PRO A 104 17.43 9.90 -3.03
CA PRO A 104 16.77 9.78 -4.33
C PRO A 104 17.81 9.35 -5.36
N CYS A 105 17.60 8.14 -5.86
CA CYS A 105 18.54 7.51 -6.74
C CYS A 105 18.44 8.22 -8.09
N PRO A 106 19.54 8.76 -8.63
CA PRO A 106 19.46 9.41 -9.93
C PRO A 106 19.07 8.34 -10.95
N ALA A 107 17.88 8.50 -11.53
CA ALA A 107 17.40 7.69 -12.62
C ALA A 107 18.51 7.59 -13.68
N LYS A 108 19.04 6.37 -13.89
CA LYS A 108 20.06 6.11 -14.91
C LYS A 108 19.38 5.42 -16.07
N SER A 109 19.51 6.01 -17.25
CA SER A 109 19.14 5.36 -18.50
C SER A 109 19.96 4.08 -18.67
N ARG A 110 19.28 2.96 -18.88
CA ARG A 110 19.86 1.63 -19.06
C ARG A 110 19.35 1.03 -20.35
N SER A 111 20.28 0.63 -21.21
CA SER A 111 19.96 -0.11 -22.43
C SER A 111 20.02 -1.61 -22.18
N GLY A 112 19.13 -2.33 -22.83
CA GLY A 112 19.04 -3.78 -22.76
C GLY A 112 17.90 -4.30 -23.60
N TRP A 113 17.19 -5.30 -23.06
CA TRP A 113 16.11 -6.00 -23.72
C TRP A 113 14.87 -5.98 -22.86
N ARG A 114 13.71 -5.81 -23.50
CA ARG A 114 12.41 -6.13 -22.95
C ARG A 114 11.95 -7.44 -23.57
N VAL A 115 11.75 -8.43 -22.72
CA VAL A 115 11.54 -9.83 -23.10
C VAL A 115 10.18 -10.28 -22.59
N THR A 116 9.32 -10.79 -23.47
CA THR A 116 8.06 -11.43 -23.09
C THR A 116 8.23 -12.93 -23.18
N MET A 117 8.01 -13.60 -22.05
CA MET A 117 8.01 -15.05 -21.93
C MET A 117 6.58 -15.54 -21.67
N SER A 118 6.18 -16.66 -22.25
CA SER A 118 4.93 -17.35 -21.89
C SER A 118 5.19 -18.56 -20.99
N GLY A 119 4.35 -18.74 -19.98
CA GLY A 119 4.36 -19.91 -19.08
C GLY A 119 3.21 -19.86 -18.08
N GLN A 120 2.71 -21.03 -17.63
CA GLN A 120 1.56 -21.15 -16.71
C GLN A 120 0.28 -20.45 -17.21
N GLY A 121 0.06 -20.43 -18.53
CA GLY A 121 -1.08 -19.72 -19.14
C GLY A 121 -0.92 -18.20 -19.23
N GLU A 122 0.21 -17.66 -18.77
CA GLU A 122 0.45 -16.22 -18.62
C GLU A 122 1.58 -15.71 -19.50
N ASN A 123 1.61 -14.39 -19.72
CA ASN A 123 2.74 -13.67 -20.31
C ASN A 123 3.47 -12.87 -19.24
N TRP A 124 4.79 -12.96 -19.26
CA TRP A 124 5.69 -12.40 -18.25
C TRP A 124 6.68 -11.50 -18.94
N VAL A 125 6.73 -10.25 -18.53
CA VAL A 125 7.59 -9.24 -19.14
C VAL A 125 8.79 -9.03 -18.25
N TYR A 126 9.98 -9.19 -18.80
CA TYR A 126 11.26 -9.00 -18.12
C TYR A 126 12.06 -7.89 -18.79
N TYR A 127 12.79 -7.13 -17.98
CA TYR A 127 13.90 -6.30 -18.44
C TYR A 127 15.21 -7.01 -18.19
N VAL A 128 16.08 -7.00 -19.20
CA VAL A 128 17.37 -7.66 -19.20
C VAL A 128 18.43 -6.67 -19.64
N THR A 129 19.34 -6.33 -18.75
CA THR A 129 20.46 -5.44 -19.07
C THR A 129 21.53 -6.17 -19.89
N ASN A 130 22.38 -5.42 -20.59
CA ASN A 130 23.51 -5.97 -21.34
C ASN A 130 24.54 -6.72 -20.46
N ASN A 131 24.57 -6.45 -19.15
CA ASN A 131 25.41 -7.14 -18.17
C ASN A 131 24.70 -8.31 -17.46
N GLY A 132 23.52 -8.72 -17.94
CA GLY A 132 22.82 -9.93 -17.47
C GLY A 132 21.97 -9.76 -16.21
N PHE A 133 21.79 -8.54 -15.69
CA PHE A 133 20.78 -8.28 -14.66
C PHE A 133 19.38 -8.44 -15.27
N ILE A 134 18.54 -9.26 -14.64
CA ILE A 134 17.18 -9.62 -15.07
C ILE A 134 16.19 -9.24 -13.97
N THR A 135 15.16 -8.47 -14.33
CA THR A 135 14.05 -8.15 -13.42
C THR A 135 12.68 -8.27 -14.10
N LEU A 136 11.66 -8.63 -13.31
CA LEU A 136 10.28 -8.83 -13.77
C LEU A 136 9.52 -7.50 -13.79
N ASP A 137 9.08 -7.02 -14.95
CA ASP A 137 8.08 -5.95 -15.06
C ASP A 137 6.70 -6.49 -14.64
N ALA A 138 6.46 -6.49 -13.32
CA ALA A 138 5.26 -7.06 -12.72
C ALA A 138 3.98 -6.39 -13.24
N THR A 139 3.98 -5.05 -13.38
CA THR A 139 2.82 -4.31 -13.90
C THR A 139 2.53 -4.67 -15.36
N ALA A 140 3.55 -4.75 -16.22
CA ALA A 140 3.34 -5.17 -17.61
C ALA A 140 3.03 -6.66 -17.77
N SER A 141 3.25 -7.46 -16.73
CA SER A 141 2.92 -8.89 -16.70
C SER A 141 1.48 -9.18 -16.25
N LEU A 142 0.73 -8.18 -15.81
CA LEU A 142 -0.68 -8.36 -15.45
C LEU A 142 -1.51 -8.60 -16.71
N ASN A 143 -2.14 -9.78 -16.80
CA ASN A 143 -2.95 -10.14 -17.95
C ASN A 143 -4.32 -9.43 -17.95
N LYS A 144 -5.09 -9.63 -19.02
CA LYS A 144 -6.45 -9.07 -19.15
C LYS A 144 -7.41 -9.59 -18.08
N THR A 145 -7.28 -10.84 -17.65
CA THR A 145 -8.13 -11.46 -16.62
C THR A 145 -7.98 -10.74 -15.28
N ILE A 146 -6.73 -10.49 -14.85
CA ILE A 146 -6.38 -9.75 -13.64
C ILE A 146 -6.91 -8.31 -13.70
N LEU A 147 -6.65 -7.62 -14.81
CA LEU A 147 -7.11 -6.24 -15.00
C LEU A 147 -8.64 -6.16 -15.01
N SER A 148 -9.33 -7.14 -15.58
CA SER A 148 -10.80 -7.23 -15.57
C SER A 148 -11.34 -7.49 -14.16
N ALA A 149 -10.69 -8.37 -13.39
CA ALA A 149 -11.06 -8.63 -12.00
C ALA A 149 -10.90 -7.38 -11.13
N LEU A 150 -9.79 -6.65 -11.29
CA LEU A 150 -9.58 -5.36 -10.63
C LEU A 150 -10.62 -4.32 -11.03
N SER A 151 -10.88 -4.17 -12.33
CA SER A 151 -11.90 -3.27 -12.88
C SER A 151 -13.27 -3.50 -12.23
N THR A 152 -13.67 -4.77 -12.12
CA THR A 152 -14.92 -5.18 -11.47
C THR A 152 -14.94 -4.79 -10.00
N LYS A 153 -13.88 -5.13 -9.24
CA LYS A 153 -13.77 -4.82 -7.80
C LYS A 153 -13.73 -3.31 -7.52
N LEU A 154 -13.11 -2.56 -8.42
CA LEU A 154 -12.97 -1.10 -8.29
C LEU A 154 -14.19 -0.34 -8.80
N SER A 155 -15.07 -1.00 -9.57
CA SER A 155 -16.13 -0.34 -10.35
C SER A 155 -15.56 0.75 -11.28
N LEU A 156 -14.43 0.46 -11.94
CA LEU A 156 -13.73 1.34 -12.88
C LEU A 156 -13.51 0.63 -14.21
N GLU A 157 -13.40 1.37 -15.32
CA GLU A 157 -12.93 0.79 -16.58
C GLU A 157 -11.46 0.38 -16.50
N THR A 158 -11.03 -0.65 -17.24
CA THR A 158 -9.67 -1.21 -17.18
C THR A 158 -8.58 -0.20 -17.55
N ASN A 159 -8.84 0.69 -18.50
CA ASN A 159 -7.97 1.81 -18.91
C ASN A 159 -7.86 2.92 -17.86
N ASN A 160 -8.77 2.96 -16.88
CA ASN A 160 -8.78 3.97 -15.82
C ASN A 160 -8.16 3.46 -14.50
N ILE A 161 -7.63 2.24 -14.49
CA ILE A 161 -6.95 1.69 -13.31
C ILE A 161 -5.51 2.20 -13.29
N SER A 162 -5.20 3.03 -12.29
CA SER A 162 -3.83 3.50 -12.03
C SER A 162 -3.13 2.53 -11.06
N ILE A 163 -2.30 1.64 -11.60
CA ILE A 163 -1.51 0.67 -10.81
C ILE A 163 -0.24 1.35 -10.33
N ILE A 164 -0.07 1.49 -9.02
CA ILE A 164 1.15 2.02 -8.41
C ILE A 164 2.25 0.97 -8.52
N ALA A 165 1.98 -0.23 -8.00
CA ALA A 165 2.92 -1.33 -7.94
C ALA A 165 2.22 -2.68 -8.10
N ALA A 166 2.95 -3.67 -8.61
CA ALA A 166 2.53 -5.06 -8.65
C ALA A 166 3.70 -5.94 -8.19
N GLN A 167 3.39 -7.01 -7.48
CA GLN A 167 4.39 -7.95 -6.98
C GLN A 167 3.89 -9.38 -7.14
N LEU A 168 4.71 -10.23 -7.75
CA LEU A 168 4.46 -11.66 -7.74
C LEU A 168 4.59 -12.17 -6.31
N SER A 169 3.50 -12.72 -5.79
CA SER A 169 3.39 -13.27 -4.45
C SER A 169 3.38 -14.79 -4.49
N LYS A 170 4.03 -15.38 -3.49
CA LYS A 170 3.98 -16.81 -3.20
C LYS A 170 3.22 -16.97 -1.91
N GLY A 171 1.89 -17.10 -2.00
CA GLY A 171 1.06 -17.41 -0.85
C GLY A 171 1.46 -18.77 -0.28
N LEU A 172 1.52 -18.88 1.04
CA LEU A 172 1.53 -20.19 1.68
C LEU A 172 0.07 -20.65 1.75
N PRO A 173 -0.31 -21.84 1.24
CA PRO A 173 -1.54 -22.45 1.69
C PRO A 173 -1.47 -22.60 3.21
N ALA A 174 -2.57 -22.32 3.93
CA ALA A 174 -2.66 -22.56 5.37
C ALA A 174 -2.34 -24.03 5.65
N CYS A 175 -1.11 -24.31 6.07
CA CYS A 175 -0.75 -25.59 6.63
C CYS A 175 -0.99 -25.48 8.14
N PRO A 176 -1.84 -26.35 8.73
CA PRO A 176 -2.02 -26.36 10.18
C PRO A 176 -0.67 -26.52 10.88
N ILE A 177 -0.50 -25.87 12.03
CA ILE A 177 0.75 -25.84 12.83
C ILE A 177 1.29 -27.26 13.14
N ASN A 178 0.47 -28.31 13.02
CA ASN A 178 0.84 -29.71 13.26
C ASN A 178 0.59 -30.66 12.08
N GLY A 179 0.33 -30.13 10.88
CA GLY A 179 0.08 -30.94 9.68
C GLY A 179 1.36 -31.24 8.91
N ASN A 180 1.64 -32.51 8.62
CA ASN A 180 2.61 -32.92 7.61
C ASN A 180 2.05 -32.62 6.20
N CYS A 181 1.81 -31.36 5.85
CA CYS A 181 1.40 -31.00 4.50
C CYS A 181 2.60 -30.58 3.64
N LYS A 182 2.68 -31.11 2.43
CA LYS A 182 3.56 -30.57 1.39
C LYS A 182 2.92 -29.27 0.89
N VAL A 183 3.31 -28.16 1.50
CA VAL A 183 2.89 -26.81 1.12
C VAL A 183 3.36 -26.54 -0.31
N GLN A 184 2.45 -26.56 -1.28
CA GLN A 184 2.72 -26.00 -2.60
C GLN A 184 2.40 -24.51 -2.56
N PRO A 185 3.37 -23.62 -2.80
CA PRO A 185 3.10 -22.20 -2.80
C PRO A 185 2.05 -21.85 -3.87
N ILE A 186 1.06 -21.06 -3.50
CA ILE A 186 0.06 -20.55 -4.43
C ILE A 186 0.64 -19.28 -5.04
N LEU A 187 0.80 -19.28 -6.36
CA LEU A 187 1.24 -18.09 -7.09
C LEU A 187 0.07 -17.12 -7.28
N GLY A 188 0.35 -15.84 -7.08
CA GLY A 188 -0.61 -14.77 -7.37
C GLY A 188 0.07 -13.41 -7.41
N TRP A 189 -0.75 -12.36 -7.49
CA TRP A 189 -0.35 -10.98 -7.57
C TRP A 189 -0.80 -10.22 -6.33
N ARG A 190 0.11 -9.44 -5.77
CA ARG A 190 -0.23 -8.29 -4.92
C ARG A 190 -0.25 -7.06 -5.83
N ILE A 191 -1.33 -6.30 -5.81
CA ILE A 191 -1.50 -5.16 -6.72
C ILE A 191 -1.95 -3.94 -5.94
N LEU A 192 -1.08 -2.93 -5.85
CA LEU A 192 -1.37 -1.66 -5.22
C LEU A 192 -1.90 -0.69 -6.28
N VAL A 193 -3.13 -0.21 -6.06
CA VAL A 193 -3.84 0.70 -6.96
C VAL A 193 -3.94 2.07 -6.30
N GLU A 194 -3.84 3.13 -7.11
CA GLU A 194 -3.99 4.51 -6.64
C GLU A 194 -5.35 4.75 -5.97
N GLY A 195 -5.34 5.52 -4.89
CA GLY A 195 -6.54 5.81 -4.10
C GLY A 195 -7.05 4.64 -3.26
N ARG A 196 -6.32 3.52 -3.18
CA ARG A 196 -6.67 2.38 -2.32
C ARG A 196 -5.66 2.22 -1.20
N GLU A 197 -6.17 1.90 -0.02
CA GLU A 197 -5.35 1.76 1.20
C GLU A 197 -4.61 0.43 1.28
N LYS A 198 -5.10 -0.60 0.57
CA LYS A 198 -4.58 -1.97 0.63
C LYS A 198 -4.37 -2.54 -0.76
N PRO A 199 -3.37 -3.42 -0.94
CA PRO A 199 -3.20 -4.13 -2.19
C PRO A 199 -4.30 -5.17 -2.39
N PHE A 200 -4.68 -5.39 -3.65
CA PHE A 200 -5.47 -6.54 -4.05
C PHE A 200 -4.60 -7.79 -4.09
N LEU A 201 -5.17 -8.93 -3.70
CA LEU A 201 -4.48 -10.22 -3.62
C LEU A 201 -5.20 -11.17 -4.58
N LEU A 202 -4.68 -11.33 -5.80
CA LEU A 202 -5.35 -12.07 -6.87
C LEU A 202 -4.53 -13.27 -7.32
N GLY A 203 -5.13 -14.43 -7.51
CA GLY A 203 -4.50 -15.58 -8.15
C GLY A 203 -4.15 -15.26 -9.60
N LEU A 204 -3.35 -16.11 -10.25
CA LEU A 204 -3.05 -15.93 -11.69
C LEU A 204 -4.32 -15.99 -12.56
N ASP A 205 -5.36 -16.64 -12.07
CA ASP A 205 -6.70 -16.73 -12.67
C ASP A 205 -7.60 -15.51 -12.42
N GLY A 206 -7.12 -14.51 -11.68
CA GLY A 206 -7.88 -13.31 -11.30
C GLY A 206 -8.90 -13.49 -10.18
N GLN A 207 -8.97 -14.66 -9.57
CA GLN A 207 -9.76 -14.87 -8.35
C GLN A 207 -9.03 -14.31 -7.13
N ASP A 208 -9.74 -14.08 -6.02
CA ASP A 208 -9.07 -13.68 -4.78
C ASP A 208 -8.16 -14.81 -4.28
N LEU A 209 -6.94 -14.46 -3.87
CA LEU A 209 -6.05 -15.39 -3.21
C LEU A 209 -6.63 -15.79 -1.87
N ASN A 210 -6.98 -17.07 -1.75
CA ASN A 210 -7.40 -17.65 -0.49
C ASN A 210 -6.17 -18.08 0.32
N TYR A 211 -5.92 -17.41 1.45
CA TYR A 211 -4.84 -17.76 2.39
C TYR A 211 -5.16 -18.99 3.25
N GLY A 212 -6.23 -19.71 2.91
CA GLY A 212 -6.74 -20.84 3.66
C GLY A 212 -7.55 -20.40 4.89
N ASN A 213 -7.79 -21.36 5.78
CA ASN A 213 -8.61 -21.14 6.96
C ASN A 213 -7.79 -20.42 8.06
N LEU A 214 -7.82 -19.08 8.05
CA LEU A 214 -7.17 -18.26 9.07
C LEU A 214 -7.82 -18.37 10.45
N SER A 215 -9.05 -18.91 10.56
CA SER A 215 -9.72 -19.15 11.83
C SER A 215 -8.95 -20.11 12.75
N LEU A 216 -8.03 -20.92 12.19
CA LEU A 216 -7.13 -21.79 12.95
C LEU A 216 -6.15 -21.03 13.83
N TYR A 217 -5.87 -19.75 13.52
CA TYR A 217 -5.01 -18.88 14.33
C TYR A 217 -5.80 -18.08 15.37
N LEU A 218 -7.13 -18.13 15.33
CA LEU A 218 -7.97 -17.49 16.33
C LEU A 218 -8.12 -18.39 17.57
N PRO A 219 -8.04 -17.85 18.78
CA PRO A 219 -8.32 -18.60 19.99
C PRO A 219 -9.78 -19.12 20.01
N GLN A 220 -10.05 -20.12 20.85
CA GLN A 220 -11.42 -20.62 21.03
C GLN A 220 -12.34 -19.52 21.61
N GLU A 221 -11.83 -18.81 22.61
CA GLU A 221 -12.50 -17.69 23.27
C GLU A 221 -12.10 -16.37 22.62
N THR A 222 -13.07 -15.63 22.10
CA THR A 222 -12.84 -14.38 21.35
C THR A 222 -13.37 -13.13 22.07
N ALA A 223 -13.64 -13.22 23.39
CA ALA A 223 -14.28 -12.13 24.15
C ALA A 223 -15.54 -11.60 23.44
N GLU A 224 -16.38 -12.53 22.96
CA GLU A 224 -17.60 -12.27 22.18
C GLU A 224 -17.39 -11.60 20.81
N MET A 225 -16.15 -11.35 20.40
CA MET A 225 -15.84 -10.87 19.05
C MET A 225 -16.20 -11.94 18.03
N PRO A 226 -17.02 -11.65 17.00
CA PRO A 226 -17.31 -12.63 15.97
C PRO A 226 -16.04 -13.09 15.24
N ARG A 227 -15.95 -14.41 14.98
CA ARG A 227 -14.76 -15.02 14.35
C ARG A 227 -14.43 -14.41 12.99
N ASN A 228 -15.43 -14.11 12.17
CA ASN A 228 -15.25 -13.49 10.86
C ASN A 228 -14.59 -12.10 10.94
N ILE A 229 -14.78 -11.35 12.04
CA ILE A 229 -14.09 -10.08 12.27
C ILE A 229 -12.61 -10.33 12.60
N GLY A 230 -12.33 -11.34 13.42
CA GLY A 230 -10.95 -11.77 13.71
C GLY A 230 -10.21 -12.28 12.47
N GLU A 231 -10.90 -13.02 11.60
CA GLU A 231 -10.36 -13.47 10.32
C GLU A 231 -9.96 -12.29 9.43
N LYS A 232 -10.82 -11.28 9.27
CA LYS A 232 -10.48 -10.05 8.54
C LYS A 232 -9.24 -9.34 9.09
N VAL A 233 -9.03 -9.37 10.41
CA VAL A 233 -7.82 -8.79 11.03
C VAL A 233 -6.59 -9.61 10.66
N LEU A 234 -6.68 -10.94 10.70
CA LEU A 234 -5.59 -11.82 10.28
C LEU A 234 -5.30 -11.66 8.79
N GLU A 235 -6.31 -11.52 7.93
CA GLU A 235 -6.14 -11.21 6.51
C GLU A 235 -5.38 -9.90 6.30
N ASP A 236 -5.70 -8.84 7.05
CA ASP A 236 -4.94 -7.59 7.00
C ASP A 236 -3.48 -7.80 7.38
N VAL A 237 -3.21 -8.49 8.50
CA VAL A 237 -1.84 -8.78 8.94
C VAL A 237 -1.08 -9.58 7.88
N VAL A 238 -1.67 -10.65 7.33
CA VAL A 238 -1.04 -11.46 6.29
C VAL A 238 -0.77 -10.63 5.03
N SER A 239 -1.70 -9.76 4.63
CA SER A 239 -1.55 -8.90 3.45
C SER A 239 -0.38 -7.92 3.57
N ARG A 240 0.03 -7.57 4.80
CA ARG A 240 1.15 -6.67 5.07
C ARG A 240 2.52 -7.32 4.88
N HIS A 241 2.58 -8.65 4.89
CA HIS A 241 3.82 -9.38 4.71
C HIS A 241 3.92 -9.99 3.30
N ASP A 242 5.12 -9.98 2.74
CA ASP A 242 5.42 -10.65 1.47
C ASP A 242 5.35 -12.18 1.59
N LYS A 243 5.54 -12.67 2.81
CA LYS A 243 5.52 -14.10 3.18
C LYS A 243 4.85 -14.24 4.53
N LEU A 244 4.00 -15.25 4.67
CA LEU A 244 3.43 -15.60 5.96
C LEU A 244 4.55 -15.99 6.93
N THR A 245 4.58 -15.37 8.11
CA THR A 245 5.58 -15.64 9.15
C THR A 245 5.18 -16.89 9.92
N SER A 246 6.13 -17.75 10.28
CA SER A 246 5.88 -18.99 11.02
C SER A 246 5.27 -18.77 12.42
N ASN A 247 5.38 -17.55 12.97
CA ASN A 247 4.87 -17.16 14.28
C ASN A 247 3.63 -16.25 14.19
N LEU A 248 2.83 -16.32 13.12
CA LEU A 248 1.54 -15.63 13.10
C LEU A 248 0.67 -16.17 14.25
N GLN A 249 0.33 -15.31 15.20
CA GLN A 249 -0.52 -15.68 16.34
C GLN A 249 -1.32 -14.49 16.86
N VAL A 250 -2.49 -14.77 17.43
CA VAL A 250 -3.26 -13.79 18.19
C VAL A 250 -2.79 -13.81 19.63
N GLU A 251 -2.13 -12.74 20.06
CA GLU A 251 -1.65 -12.58 21.44
C GLU A 251 -2.82 -12.37 22.40
N SER A 252 -3.80 -11.53 22.03
CA SER A 252 -4.99 -11.32 22.85
C SER A 252 -6.17 -10.76 22.05
N ILE A 253 -7.37 -11.06 22.54
CA ILE A 253 -8.63 -10.40 22.15
C ILE A 253 -9.34 -10.01 23.44
N LYS A 254 -9.63 -8.71 23.60
CA LYS A 254 -10.26 -8.17 24.81
C LYS A 254 -11.43 -7.26 24.43
N ALA A 255 -12.56 -7.42 25.10
CA ALA A 255 -13.60 -6.40 25.06
C ALA A 255 -13.08 -5.14 25.78
N VAL A 256 -13.22 -3.99 25.15
CA VAL A 256 -12.77 -2.70 25.69
C VAL A 256 -13.85 -1.64 25.53
N THR A 257 -13.79 -0.63 26.38
CA THR A 257 -14.50 0.63 26.21
C THR A 257 -13.48 1.76 26.17
N TRP A 258 -13.70 2.75 25.30
CA TRP A 258 -12.90 3.98 25.32
C TRP A 258 -13.76 5.19 25.06
N ASN A 259 -13.32 6.34 25.59
CA ASN A 259 -13.86 7.65 25.28
C ASN A 259 -12.71 8.66 25.15
N TRP A 260 -12.45 9.12 23.93
CA TRP A 260 -11.35 10.05 23.66
C TRP A 260 -11.56 11.44 24.26
N CYS A 261 -12.81 11.87 24.45
CA CYS A 261 -13.09 13.18 25.06
C CYS A 261 -12.76 13.17 26.55
N GLN A 262 -13.15 12.11 27.22
CA GLN A 262 -12.94 11.96 28.67
C GLN A 262 -11.55 11.39 29.00
N GLY A 263 -10.80 10.92 27.99
CA GLY A 263 -9.50 10.29 28.19
C GLY A 263 -9.59 8.98 28.95
N THR A 264 -10.70 8.27 28.84
CA THR A 264 -10.95 7.02 29.59
C THR A 264 -10.74 5.79 28.70
N GLY A 265 -10.24 4.71 29.33
CA GLY A 265 -10.06 3.39 28.71
C GLY A 265 -8.76 3.19 27.93
N ILE A 266 -8.57 1.96 27.44
CA ILE A 266 -7.48 1.59 26.52
C ILE A 266 -8.10 1.62 25.11
N GLY A 267 -7.84 2.68 24.36
CA GLY A 267 -8.44 2.93 23.05
C GLY A 267 -7.41 3.23 21.96
N PRO A 268 -7.88 3.47 20.72
CA PRO A 268 -7.03 3.90 19.63
C PRO A 268 -6.30 5.18 19.99
N THR A 269 -5.19 5.44 19.31
CA THR A 269 -4.53 6.73 19.27
C THR A 269 -5.56 7.83 19.06
N ARG A 270 -5.53 8.81 19.95
CA ARG A 270 -6.46 9.93 19.94
C ARG A 270 -6.33 10.70 18.62
N PRO A 271 -7.43 10.99 17.90
CA PRO A 271 -7.38 11.85 16.72
C PRO A 271 -6.96 13.28 17.10
N GLU A 272 -6.25 13.96 16.20
CA GLU A 272 -5.51 15.17 16.54
C GLU A 272 -6.38 16.36 16.96
N MET A 273 -7.64 16.54 16.52
CA MET A 273 -8.47 17.69 16.93
C MET A 273 -10.00 17.47 16.89
N GLY A 274 -10.67 18.03 17.90
CA GLY A 274 -11.88 18.88 17.74
C GLY A 274 -13.26 18.24 17.62
N ASN A 275 -13.39 16.99 17.20
CA ASN A 275 -14.71 16.36 17.05
C ASN A 275 -14.74 14.96 17.67
N CYS A 276 -14.22 14.85 18.90
CA CYS A 276 -14.48 13.65 19.67
C CYS A 276 -15.96 13.68 20.07
N GLN A 277 -16.69 12.62 19.73
CA GLN A 277 -18.00 12.42 20.31
C GLN A 277 -17.78 11.93 21.74
N ASP A 278 -18.34 12.64 22.72
CA ASP A 278 -18.29 12.27 24.13
C ASP A 278 -19.22 11.08 24.39
N ILE A 279 -18.85 9.94 23.80
CA ILE A 279 -19.63 8.72 23.77
C ILE A 279 -18.67 7.59 24.07
N GLU A 280 -18.99 6.79 25.09
CA GLU A 280 -18.28 5.55 25.34
C GLU A 280 -18.49 4.58 24.18
N GLN A 281 -17.39 4.14 23.57
CA GLN A 281 -17.41 3.20 22.47
C GLN A 281 -17.08 1.81 23.00
N ALA A 282 -18.07 0.93 22.99
CA ALA A 282 -17.83 -0.49 23.22
C ALA A 282 -17.25 -1.15 21.96
N ALA A 283 -16.21 -1.95 22.14
CA ALA A 283 -15.37 -2.44 21.06
C ALA A 283 -14.51 -3.63 21.51
N TRP A 284 -13.61 -4.08 20.63
CA TRP A 284 -12.57 -5.05 20.92
C TRP A 284 -11.19 -4.47 20.65
N GLN A 285 -10.22 -4.85 21.49
CA GLN A 285 -8.81 -4.75 21.19
C GLN A 285 -8.32 -6.13 20.78
N MET A 286 -7.75 -6.25 19.59
CA MET A 286 -7.12 -7.47 19.11
C MET A 286 -5.63 -7.20 18.86
N ILE A 287 -4.77 -8.04 19.41
CA ILE A 287 -3.33 -7.93 19.26
C ILE A 287 -2.81 -9.15 18.52
N VAL A 288 -2.13 -8.92 17.40
CA VAL A 288 -1.61 -9.97 16.52
C VAL A 288 -0.10 -9.81 16.39
N ILE A 289 0.62 -10.92 16.54
CA ILE A 289 2.06 -11.01 16.33
C ILE A 289 2.33 -11.68 14.99
N SER A 290 3.22 -11.12 14.19
CA SER A 290 3.71 -11.72 12.93
C SER A 290 5.15 -11.29 12.67
N GLY A 291 6.07 -12.25 12.72
CA GLY A 291 7.51 -12.00 12.77
C GLY A 291 7.88 -11.19 14.01
N ASP A 292 8.65 -10.12 13.81
CA ASP A 292 9.02 -9.17 14.87
C ASP A 292 7.98 -8.04 15.06
N ASN A 293 6.85 -8.10 14.34
CA ASN A 293 5.84 -7.05 14.35
C ASN A 293 4.68 -7.41 15.28
N ARG A 294 4.19 -6.38 15.97
CA ARG A 294 3.04 -6.45 16.87
C ARG A 294 2.00 -5.44 16.42
N TYR A 295 0.88 -5.94 15.92
CA TYR A 295 -0.23 -5.15 15.41
C TYR A 295 -1.33 -5.04 16.46
N VAL A 296 -1.73 -3.83 16.80
CA VAL A 296 -2.81 -3.54 17.74
C VAL A 296 -4.00 -3.02 16.95
N TYR A 297 -5.13 -3.71 16.99
CA TYR A 297 -6.37 -3.29 16.35
C TYR A 297 -7.40 -2.90 17.40
N TYR A 298 -8.14 -1.84 17.10
CA TYR A 298 -9.34 -1.47 17.85
C TYR A 298 -10.54 -1.54 16.93
N ILE A 299 -11.51 -2.37 17.28
CA ILE A 299 -12.59 -2.78 16.39
C ILE A 299 -13.92 -2.45 17.06
N ARG A 300 -14.65 -1.50 16.48
CA ARG A 300 -15.94 -1.05 17.03
C ARG A 300 -16.98 -2.18 16.93
N LYS A 301 -17.91 -2.27 17.90
CA LYS A 301 -18.99 -3.28 17.86
C LYS A 301 -19.85 -3.23 16.59
N ASN A 302 -20.07 -2.05 16.01
CA ASN A 302 -20.86 -1.90 14.78
C ASN A 302 -20.13 -2.40 13.51
N ALA A 303 -18.84 -2.76 13.59
CA ALA A 303 -18.11 -3.40 12.51
C ALA A 303 -18.76 -4.72 12.06
N ILE A 304 -19.51 -5.39 12.96
CA ILE A 304 -20.25 -6.61 12.65
C ILE A 304 -21.26 -6.39 11.51
N SER A 305 -21.94 -5.24 11.53
CA SER A 305 -22.99 -4.89 10.57
C SER A 305 -22.48 -4.16 9.34
N ASP A 306 -21.19 -3.80 9.30
CA ASP A 306 -20.61 -3.05 8.19
C ASP A 306 -19.99 -4.01 7.17
N PRO A 307 -20.62 -4.23 6.00
CA PRO A 307 -20.06 -5.11 4.97
C PRO A 307 -18.72 -4.59 4.43
N ASN A 308 -18.49 -3.28 4.51
CA ASN A 308 -17.28 -2.60 4.05
C ASN A 308 -16.23 -2.45 5.16
N PHE A 309 -16.47 -3.05 6.34
CA PHE A 309 -15.49 -3.02 7.41
C PHE A 309 -14.17 -3.62 6.95
N SER A 310 -13.13 -2.79 7.00
CA SER A 310 -11.75 -3.12 6.72
C SER A 310 -10.92 -2.77 7.96
N PRO A 311 -10.37 -3.76 8.67
CA PRO A 311 -9.59 -3.48 9.88
C PRO A 311 -8.29 -2.77 9.49
N ILE A 312 -7.91 -1.76 10.27
CA ILE A 312 -6.66 -1.02 10.11
C ILE A 312 -5.99 -1.02 11.48
N PRO A 313 -4.70 -1.39 11.60
CA PRO A 313 -4.03 -1.38 12.88
C PRO A 313 -3.87 0.05 13.36
N ASP A 314 -3.85 0.22 14.67
CA ASP A 314 -3.56 1.49 15.29
C ASP A 314 -2.10 1.85 15.05
N GLY A 315 -1.86 2.97 14.38
CA GLY A 315 -0.53 3.41 13.98
C GLY A 315 0.43 3.52 15.15
N MET A 316 0.11 4.34 16.16
CA MET A 316 1.06 4.61 17.24
C MET A 316 1.25 3.40 18.16
N GLN A 317 0.18 2.63 18.40
CA GLN A 317 0.23 1.46 19.28
C GLN A 317 0.92 0.26 18.62
N SER A 318 0.96 0.21 17.28
CA SER A 318 1.61 -0.85 16.51
C SER A 318 3.03 -0.48 16.07
N LEU A 319 3.46 0.77 16.24
CA LEU A 319 4.78 1.21 15.81
C LEU A 319 5.86 0.67 16.77
N PRO A 320 6.87 -0.08 16.28
CA PRO A 320 7.95 -0.59 17.14
C PRO A 320 8.71 0.55 17.84
N SER A 321 9.06 0.37 19.12
CA SER A 321 9.77 1.39 19.91
C SER A 321 11.16 1.72 19.36
N SER A 322 11.84 0.73 18.79
CA SER A 322 13.10 0.90 18.06
C SER A 322 12.93 1.87 16.89
N LEU A 323 11.82 1.75 16.16
CA LEU A 323 11.50 2.61 15.03
C LEU A 323 11.13 4.03 15.49
N VAL A 324 10.33 4.18 16.56
CA VAL A 324 10.05 5.48 17.16
C VAL A 324 11.36 6.23 17.47
N THR A 325 12.32 5.52 18.06
CA THR A 325 13.64 6.08 18.39
C THR A 325 14.41 6.50 17.13
N ALA A 326 14.44 5.65 16.11
CA ALA A 326 15.13 5.93 14.86
C ALA A 326 14.55 7.15 14.11
N ILE A 327 13.21 7.27 14.04
CA ILE A 327 12.54 8.40 13.39
C ILE A 327 12.79 9.69 14.17
N LYS A 328 12.65 9.67 15.51
CA LYS A 328 12.92 10.85 16.35
C LYS A 328 14.36 11.36 16.17
N LYS A 329 15.33 10.44 16.12
CA LYS A 329 16.74 10.75 15.87
C LYS A 329 16.95 11.41 14.50
N GLU A 330 16.35 10.86 13.45
CA GLU A 330 16.45 11.42 12.09
C GLU A 330 15.76 12.79 11.98
N ALA A 331 14.59 12.96 12.61
CA ALA A 331 13.88 14.24 12.68
C ALA A 331 14.68 15.30 13.44
N ALA A 332 15.25 14.95 14.60
CA ALA A 332 16.07 15.84 15.41
C ALA A 332 17.32 16.30 14.64
N LYS A 333 17.98 15.37 13.93
CA LYS A 333 19.11 15.66 13.05
C LYS A 333 18.74 16.67 11.95
N ARG A 334 17.61 16.49 11.27
CA ARG A 334 17.14 17.41 10.21
C ARG A 334 16.73 18.77 10.75
N ALA A 335 16.06 18.77 11.90
CA ALA A 335 15.63 19.97 12.61
C ALA A 335 16.77 20.71 13.33
N LYS A 336 17.97 20.11 13.42
CA LYS A 336 19.13 20.62 14.17
C LYS A 336 18.80 20.92 15.64
N VAL A 337 18.04 20.02 16.25
CA VAL A 337 17.68 20.07 17.68
C VAL A 337 18.02 18.75 18.37
N SER A 338 17.90 18.70 19.69
CA SER A 338 18.03 17.46 20.46
C SER A 338 16.80 16.56 20.28
N GLU A 339 16.97 15.25 20.43
CA GLU A 339 15.90 14.25 20.23
C GLU A 339 14.68 14.45 21.16
N ASN A 340 14.88 15.03 22.35
CA ASN A 340 13.80 15.37 23.27
C ASN A 340 12.93 16.56 22.80
N MET A 341 13.40 17.32 21.81
CA MET A 341 12.63 18.39 21.18
C MET A 341 11.81 17.90 19.99
N THR A 342 11.81 16.58 19.71
CA THR A 342 10.95 15.97 18.69
C THR A 342 9.96 14.98 19.30
N GLY A 343 8.72 15.07 18.85
CA GLY A 343 7.60 14.26 19.29
C GLY A 343 6.94 13.58 18.09
N LEU A 344 6.68 12.29 18.22
CA LEU A 344 5.84 11.58 17.27
C LEU A 344 4.43 12.15 17.39
N HIS A 345 3.87 12.60 16.27
CA HIS A 345 2.59 13.31 16.23
C HIS A 345 1.48 12.39 15.76
N SER A 346 1.65 11.80 14.58
CA SER A 346 0.75 10.79 14.03
C SER A 346 1.50 9.68 13.30
N THR A 347 0.89 8.51 13.30
CA THR A 347 1.35 7.34 12.55
C THR A 347 0.15 6.73 11.84
N THR A 348 0.29 6.48 10.53
CA THR A 348 -0.74 5.89 9.70
C THR A 348 -0.19 4.64 9.03
N PRO A 349 -0.75 3.44 9.28
CA PRO A 349 -0.36 2.26 8.53
C PRO A 349 -0.68 2.45 7.04
N LYS A 350 0.29 2.15 6.17
CA LYS A 350 0.16 2.34 4.72
C LYS A 350 0.84 1.20 3.97
N PHE A 351 0.49 1.10 2.69
CA PHE A 351 1.22 0.35 1.70
C PHE A 351 1.87 1.30 0.72
N PHE A 352 3.07 0.93 0.29
CA PHE A 352 3.90 1.68 -0.61
C PHE A 352 4.40 0.78 -1.73
N ASP A 353 4.91 1.39 -2.80
CA ASP A 353 5.83 0.71 -3.68
C ASP A 353 7.15 0.33 -2.96
N GLY A 354 8.04 -0.36 -3.66
CA GLY A 354 9.34 -0.80 -3.18
C GLY A 354 10.28 0.32 -2.74
N CYS A 355 9.94 1.58 -3.00
CA CYS A 355 10.71 2.78 -2.66
C CYS A 355 9.95 3.71 -1.72
N LEU A 356 8.97 3.17 -0.99
CA LEU A 356 8.19 3.92 -0.01
C LEU A 356 7.51 5.17 -0.62
N ASN A 357 7.05 5.06 -1.88
CA ASN A 357 6.39 6.11 -2.67
C ASN A 357 7.22 7.40 -2.84
N ILE A 358 8.54 7.36 -2.69
CA ILE A 358 9.40 8.50 -3.02
C ILE A 358 9.63 8.61 -4.53
N ASP A 359 9.60 7.49 -5.25
CA ASP A 359 9.94 7.45 -6.67
C ASP A 359 9.13 6.39 -7.42
N ASN A 360 7.82 6.64 -7.55
CA ASN A 360 6.88 5.72 -8.17
C ASN A 360 7.05 5.56 -9.69
N GLN A 361 8.02 6.26 -10.30
CA GLN A 361 8.31 6.16 -11.73
C GLN A 361 9.34 5.07 -12.02
N ASN A 362 10.17 4.71 -11.04
CA ASN A 362 11.22 3.72 -11.22
C ASN A 362 10.67 2.29 -11.23
N LEU A 363 11.13 1.53 -12.21
CA LEU A 363 10.74 0.14 -12.42
C LEU A 363 10.99 -0.73 -11.18
N SER A 364 12.14 -0.59 -10.51
CA SER A 364 12.46 -1.38 -9.31
C SER A 364 11.46 -1.17 -8.16
N CYS A 365 10.96 0.06 -8.01
CA CYS A 365 9.99 0.42 -6.98
C CYS A 365 8.64 -0.26 -7.26
N ARG A 366 8.17 -0.22 -8.51
CA ARG A 366 6.84 -0.74 -8.88
C ARG A 366 6.72 -2.26 -8.85
N GLN A 367 7.82 -2.98 -8.66
CA GLN A 367 7.87 -4.45 -8.64
C GLN A 367 7.72 -5.06 -7.23
N SER A 368 7.68 -4.22 -6.20
CA SER A 368 7.54 -4.62 -4.81
C SER A 368 6.49 -3.76 -4.13
N ILE A 369 5.73 -4.36 -3.23
CA ILE A 369 4.79 -3.64 -2.38
C ILE A 369 5.27 -3.80 -0.95
N GLN A 370 5.56 -2.68 -0.29
CA GLN A 370 5.99 -2.67 1.10
C GLN A 370 4.86 -2.15 1.98
N ALA A 371 4.49 -2.91 3.00
CA ALA A 371 3.72 -2.35 4.10
C ALA A 371 4.64 -1.52 5.00
N GLY A 372 4.05 -0.60 5.74
CA GLY A 372 4.76 0.19 6.72
C GLY A 372 3.91 1.31 7.29
N TRP A 373 4.56 2.43 7.56
CA TRP A 373 4.00 3.54 8.32
C TRP A 373 4.31 4.87 7.65
N GLY A 374 3.27 5.68 7.42
CA GLY A 374 3.41 7.11 7.24
C GLY A 374 3.51 7.76 8.61
N VAL A 375 4.56 8.52 8.87
CA VAL A 375 4.87 9.06 10.19
C VAL A 375 5.07 10.57 10.12
N ASN A 376 4.36 11.30 10.97
CA ASN A 376 4.57 12.72 11.19
C ASN A 376 5.24 12.96 12.54
N VAL A 377 6.30 13.74 12.54
CA VAL A 377 7.03 14.17 13.74
C VAL A 377 6.97 15.68 13.83
N PHE A 378 6.66 16.18 15.03
CA PHE A 378 6.73 17.61 15.34
C PHE A 378 7.97 17.92 16.16
N GLY A 379 8.61 19.04 15.90
CA GLY A 379 9.71 19.51 16.72
C GLY A 379 10.74 20.33 15.97
N GLY A 380 11.43 21.16 16.75
CA GLY A 380 12.49 22.05 16.30
C GLY A 380 12.01 23.35 15.67
N ASN A 381 12.99 24.20 15.35
CA ASN A 381 12.74 25.53 14.82
C ASN A 381 12.29 25.44 13.36
N VAL A 382 11.23 26.15 13.04
CA VAL A 382 10.79 26.34 11.66
C VAL A 382 11.83 27.19 10.92
N PRO A 383 12.12 26.92 9.62
CA PRO A 383 12.94 27.82 8.80
C PRO A 383 12.48 29.28 8.91
N SER A 384 13.44 30.21 8.99
CA SER A 384 13.26 31.65 9.29
C SER A 384 12.09 32.29 8.51
N GLY A 385 11.23 33.03 9.22
CA GLY A 385 10.08 33.75 8.64
C GLY A 385 8.72 33.33 9.21
N ASN A 386 8.68 32.32 10.08
CA ASN A 386 7.46 31.83 10.72
C ASN A 386 7.35 32.27 12.19
N PRO A 387 6.14 32.29 12.77
CA PRO A 387 5.93 32.69 14.16
C PRO A 387 6.73 31.80 15.12
N SER A 388 7.21 32.37 16.22
CA SER A 388 7.98 31.63 17.25
C SER A 388 7.20 30.49 17.92
N TRP A 389 5.88 30.44 17.75
CA TRP A 389 5.01 29.36 18.25
C TRP A 389 4.82 28.21 17.27
N ALA A 390 5.26 28.36 16.01
CA ALA A 390 5.11 27.30 15.02
C ALA A 390 6.17 26.21 15.26
N SER A 391 5.74 24.95 15.31
CA SER A 391 6.62 23.79 15.35
C SER A 391 6.86 23.30 13.92
N ALA A 392 8.09 22.93 13.59
CA ALA A 392 8.34 22.25 12.32
C ALA A 392 7.71 20.84 12.35
N ALA A 393 7.07 20.48 11.25
CA ALA A 393 6.51 19.17 11.00
C ALA A 393 7.37 18.45 9.95
N TRP A 394 7.63 17.17 10.18
CA TRP A 394 8.48 16.31 9.36
C TRP A 394 7.71 15.04 9.02
N SER A 395 7.52 14.77 7.73
CA SER A 395 6.79 13.59 7.26
C SER A 395 7.75 12.54 6.70
N TYR A 396 7.53 11.28 7.08
CA TYR A 396 8.32 10.13 6.68
C TYR A 396 7.41 9.01 6.21
N ASN A 397 7.91 8.21 5.28
CA ASN A 397 7.44 6.84 5.07
C ASN A 397 8.50 5.88 5.62
N VAL A 398 8.04 4.81 6.24
CA VAL A 398 8.93 3.79 6.81
C VAL A 398 8.36 2.42 6.48
N ASN A 399 9.22 1.46 6.14
CA ASN A 399 8.80 0.06 6.03
C ASN A 399 8.49 -0.58 7.39
N LEU A 400 7.85 -1.76 7.39
CA LEU A 400 7.53 -2.50 8.62
C LEU A 400 8.75 -2.80 9.49
N ALA A 401 9.88 -3.19 8.87
CA ALA A 401 11.10 -3.56 9.59
C ALA A 401 11.79 -2.37 10.28
N GLY A 402 11.40 -1.13 9.94
CA GLY A 402 11.96 0.09 10.48
C GLY A 402 13.41 0.35 10.07
N ASN A 403 13.95 -0.41 9.12
CA ASN A 403 15.31 -0.26 8.63
C ASN A 403 15.40 0.63 7.37
N ASP A 404 14.26 0.98 6.77
CA ASP A 404 14.20 1.96 5.68
C ASP A 404 13.27 3.13 6.07
N ILE A 405 13.86 4.30 6.34
CA ILE A 405 13.17 5.54 6.73
C ILE A 405 13.40 6.58 5.64
N ARG A 406 12.31 7.08 5.06
CA ARG A 406 12.29 7.91 3.87
C ARG A 406 11.61 9.23 4.16
N PHE A 407 12.39 10.31 4.14
CA PHE A 407 11.88 11.67 4.33
C PHE A 407 11.09 12.13 3.10
N LEU A 408 9.88 12.65 3.32
CA LEU A 408 9.02 13.16 2.26
C LEU A 408 9.12 14.68 2.17
N GLN A 409 8.78 15.36 3.25
CA GLN A 409 8.63 16.81 3.27
C GLN A 409 8.70 17.36 4.69
N SER A 410 8.91 18.67 4.78
CA SER A 410 8.84 19.43 6.02
C SER A 410 7.95 20.66 5.85
N GLY A 411 7.25 21.08 6.90
CA GLY A 411 6.37 22.25 6.86
C GLY A 411 6.12 22.87 8.25
N VAL A 412 5.36 23.97 8.28
CA VAL A 412 4.90 24.64 9.53
C VAL A 412 3.71 23.94 10.17
N TRP A 413 2.97 23.17 9.38
CA TRP A 413 1.83 22.38 9.80
C TRP A 413 1.53 21.40 8.68
N VAL A 414 1.42 20.11 8.99
CA VAL A 414 0.92 19.11 8.05
C VAL A 414 -0.43 18.68 8.63
N PRO A 415 -1.58 19.16 8.08
CA PRO A 415 -2.84 18.53 8.41
C PRO A 415 -2.72 17.05 8.07
N VAL A 416 -3.08 16.18 8.99
CA VAL A 416 -3.46 14.82 8.59
C VAL A 416 -4.76 14.99 7.78
N PRO A 417 -4.81 14.55 6.51
CA PRO A 417 -6.02 14.64 5.70
C PRO A 417 -7.19 13.85 6.30
#